data_AF-A0A4Y7TZW1-F1
#
_entry.id   AF-A0A4Y7TZW1-F1
#
_cell.length_a   1.000
_cell.length_b   1.000
_cell.length_c   1.000
_cell.angle_alpha   90.00
_cell.angle_beta   90.00
_cell.angle_gamma   90.00
#
_symmetry.space_group_name_H-M   'P 1'
#
loop_
_entity.id
_entity.type
_entity.pdbx_description
1 polymer ?
#
loop_
_entity_poly.entity_id
_entity_poly.type
_entity_poly.pdbx_seq_one_letter_code
_entity_poly.pdbx_strand_id
1 'polypeptide(L)'
;MGRPGWTIFDRLYVYKGIVYIVSDEASTIPDVQFIYSKGHDIKPGAAAEEERLPTDNEIRVINTKEARRLFGTGAQLIDGVNFFVNDPPQFITHYYHWSAELWFGFWRTYSSLDPSISAEGNTTLPSLRRIIFNHLDNAHWRDYASMSEWVVRSSFPSCTMEFKADWEDRIQMATPFVFDRVLLADRSAAMLSYNYQRYQRTASAAFGLPGSVNWWMPIRNNVIQFAGLDPSVGGGTSTKPVITYISRQKWGRRMLKPEDHERLVDKLRELERQYDWEVNIVNAEDMSRVEQIRLAARTTILMGVHGNGLTSLLWMKPNPRSTVMEFFYPQGFAHDYEYTARALGMVHYGFWNSEHFTSPALPLPQYVDGFQGNSIPIDADVVARLCVERLTLVSELDD
;
A
#
# COMPACT_ATOMS: atom_id res chain seq x y z
N MET A 1 -3.94 20.33 -3.58
CA MET A 1 -4.88 19.49 -2.79
C MET A 1 -4.08 18.41 -2.09
N GLY A 2 -4.32 18.08 -0.83
CA GLY A 2 -3.50 17.06 -0.16
C GLY A 2 -3.91 16.73 1.26
N ARG A 3 -3.26 15.71 1.79
CA ARG A 3 -3.22 15.32 3.20
C ARG A 3 -1.75 15.22 3.62
N PRO A 4 -1.41 15.22 4.92
CA PRO A 4 -0.01 15.21 5.30
C PRO A 4 0.78 14.09 4.63
N GLY A 5 1.91 14.43 4.02
CA GLY A 5 2.77 13.52 3.25
C GLY A 5 2.22 13.04 1.91
N TRP A 6 1.05 13.52 1.47
CA TRP A 6 0.41 13.16 0.20
C TRP A 6 -0.22 14.39 -0.44
N THR A 7 0.55 15.10 -1.27
CA THR A 7 0.10 16.39 -1.82
C THR A 7 0.21 16.43 -3.33
N ILE A 8 -0.85 16.89 -3.99
CA ILE A 8 -0.89 17.16 -5.42
C ILE A 8 -0.70 18.65 -5.65
N PHE A 9 0.30 18.98 -6.45
CA PHE A 9 0.56 20.32 -6.97
C PHE A 9 0.39 20.33 -8.49
N ASP A 10 -0.23 21.40 -8.98
CA ASP A 10 -0.03 21.84 -10.35
C ASP A 10 1.06 22.92 -10.29
N ARG A 11 2.14 22.74 -11.05
CA ARG A 11 3.36 23.60 -11.04
C ARG A 11 4.13 23.58 -9.72
N LEU A 12 4.90 22.52 -9.49
CA LEU A 12 5.92 22.49 -8.44
C LEU A 12 7.28 22.83 -9.04
N TYR A 13 8.00 23.77 -8.42
CA TYR A 13 9.30 24.23 -8.91
C TYR A 13 10.42 23.56 -8.15
N VAL A 14 11.53 23.28 -8.83
CA VAL A 14 12.76 22.78 -8.22
C VAL A 14 13.93 23.60 -8.73
N TYR A 15 14.76 24.08 -7.82
CA TYR A 15 15.94 24.86 -8.15
C TYR A 15 17.05 24.63 -7.12
N LYS A 16 18.23 24.17 -7.59
CA LYS A 16 19.40 23.86 -6.74
C LYS A 16 19.07 22.90 -5.59
N GLY A 17 18.21 21.91 -5.85
CA GLY A 17 17.82 20.88 -4.87
C GLY A 17 16.71 21.29 -3.91
N ILE A 18 16.29 22.56 -3.94
CA ILE A 18 15.21 23.07 -3.10
C ILE A 18 13.90 22.98 -3.88
N VAL A 19 12.85 22.50 -3.21
CA VAL A 19 11.47 22.51 -3.70
C VAL A 19 10.83 23.87 -3.43
N TYR A 20 10.16 24.44 -4.41
CA TYR A 20 9.49 25.73 -4.29
C TYR A 20 8.02 25.64 -4.64
N ILE A 21 7.19 26.11 -3.70
CA ILE A 21 5.76 26.35 -3.91
C ILE A 21 5.60 27.84 -4.20
N VAL A 22 5.15 28.18 -5.41
CA VAL A 22 4.93 29.58 -5.79
C VAL A 22 3.47 29.95 -5.58
N SER A 23 3.20 30.84 -4.63
CA SER A 23 1.86 31.34 -4.34
C SER A 23 1.92 32.77 -3.81
N ASP A 24 1.12 33.67 -4.36
CA ASP A 24 0.93 35.01 -3.80
C ASP A 24 0.00 34.99 -2.57
N GLU A 25 -0.69 33.85 -2.33
CA GLU A 25 -1.59 33.60 -1.20
C GLU A 25 -0.98 32.53 -0.27
N ALA A 26 0.19 32.81 0.30
CA ALA A 26 0.95 31.84 1.11
C ALA A 26 0.16 31.25 2.29
N SER A 27 -0.80 32.00 2.84
CA SER A 27 -1.69 31.58 3.94
C SER A 27 -2.61 30.41 3.58
N THR A 28 -2.81 30.16 2.28
CA THR A 28 -3.61 29.02 1.78
C THR A 28 -2.81 27.73 1.67
N ILE A 29 -1.48 27.82 1.76
CA ILE A 29 -0.58 26.67 1.71
C ILE A 29 -0.45 26.13 3.15
N PRO A 30 -0.68 24.83 3.37
CA PRO A 30 -0.40 24.21 4.66
C PRO A 30 1.06 24.42 5.07
N ASP A 31 1.32 24.38 6.37
CA ASP A 31 2.69 24.35 6.87
C ASP A 31 3.48 23.22 6.16
N VAL A 32 4.67 23.57 5.67
CA VAL A 32 5.51 22.69 4.87
C VAL A 32 5.93 21.42 5.60
N GLN A 33 5.89 21.39 6.94
CA GLN A 33 6.10 20.17 7.73
C GLN A 33 5.10 19.06 7.40
N PHE A 34 3.89 19.42 6.95
CA PHE A 34 2.87 18.47 6.51
C PHE A 34 3.03 18.08 5.04
N ILE A 35 3.96 18.68 4.30
CA ILE A 35 4.15 18.43 2.87
C ILE A 35 5.44 17.64 2.64
N TYR A 36 6.54 18.06 3.27
CA TYR A 36 7.89 17.60 2.93
C TYR A 36 8.76 17.46 4.19
N SER A 37 9.88 16.76 4.06
CA SER A 37 10.85 16.53 5.15
C SER A 37 12.27 16.50 4.61
N LYS A 38 13.26 16.35 5.50
CA LYS A 38 14.68 16.16 5.10
C LYS A 38 14.99 14.79 4.48
N GLY A 39 14.01 13.87 4.41
CA GLY A 39 14.22 12.54 3.85
C GLY A 39 15.17 11.65 4.65
N HIS A 40 15.30 11.87 5.96
CA HIS A 40 16.11 11.02 6.84
C HIS A 40 15.39 9.74 7.24
N ASP A 41 16.16 8.70 7.55
CA ASP A 41 15.64 7.45 8.11
C ASP A 41 14.81 7.70 9.37
N ILE A 42 13.70 6.98 9.48
CA ILE A 42 12.80 7.05 10.63
C ILE A 42 13.47 6.34 11.81
N LYS A 43 13.71 7.10 12.87
CA LYS A 43 14.18 6.63 14.18
C LYS A 43 13.20 7.09 15.27
N PRO A 44 13.03 6.29 16.34
CA PRO A 44 12.15 6.66 17.43
C PRO A 44 12.71 7.82 18.27
N GLY A 45 11.82 8.62 18.85
CA GLY A 45 12.14 9.65 19.85
C GLY A 45 12.05 11.08 19.32
N ALA A 46 11.69 12.01 20.21
CA ALA A 46 11.38 13.40 19.88
C ALA A 46 12.51 14.12 19.11
N ALA A 47 13.77 13.90 19.48
CA ALA A 47 14.90 14.51 18.78
C ALA A 47 15.00 14.07 17.30
N ALA A 48 14.75 12.79 17.02
CA ALA A 48 14.74 12.26 15.65
C ALA A 48 13.49 12.69 14.87
N GLU A 49 12.38 12.98 15.56
CA GLU A 49 11.19 13.57 14.95
C GLU A 49 11.46 15.02 14.53
N GLU A 50 12.07 15.83 15.40
CA GLU A 50 12.45 17.21 15.12
C GLU A 50 13.51 17.32 14.01
N GLU A 51 14.51 16.43 14.00
CA GLU A 51 15.57 16.42 12.99
C GLU A 51 15.02 16.25 11.56
N ARG A 52 13.90 15.54 11.40
CA ARG A 52 13.25 15.29 10.10
C ARG A 52 12.47 16.48 9.56
N LEU A 53 12.14 17.47 10.39
CA LEU A 53 11.36 18.63 9.96
C LEU A 53 12.12 19.42 8.88
N PRO A 54 11.42 19.86 7.82
CA PRO A 54 12.05 20.58 6.72
C PRO A 54 12.49 21.98 7.16
N THR A 55 13.46 22.52 6.44
CA THR A 55 13.87 23.92 6.50
C THR A 55 13.80 24.55 5.11
N ASP A 56 14.15 25.83 5.01
CA ASP A 56 14.30 26.53 3.72
C ASP A 56 15.35 25.88 2.78
N ASN A 57 16.17 24.96 3.27
CA ASN A 57 17.11 24.18 2.45
C ASN A 57 16.44 23.02 1.70
N GLU A 58 15.23 22.62 2.10
CA GLU A 58 14.49 21.52 1.47
C GLU A 58 13.29 22.04 0.69
N ILE A 59 12.50 22.93 1.30
CA ILE A 59 11.26 23.44 0.72
C ILE A 59 10.98 24.88 1.12
N ARG A 60 10.51 25.71 0.19
CA ARG A 60 10.15 27.11 0.42
C ARG A 60 8.82 27.49 -0.23
N VAL A 61 8.02 28.27 0.47
CA VAL A 61 6.84 28.94 -0.11
C VAL A 61 7.26 30.37 -0.47
N ILE A 62 7.16 30.74 -1.74
CA ILE A 62 7.58 32.05 -2.24
C ILE A 62 6.47 32.69 -3.08
N ASN A 63 6.47 34.02 -3.16
CA ASN A 63 5.54 34.74 -4.03
C ASN A 63 6.07 34.86 -5.46
N THR A 64 5.22 35.30 -6.40
CA THR A 64 5.57 35.42 -7.82
C THR A 64 6.73 36.39 -8.07
N LYS A 65 6.86 37.45 -7.26
CA LYS A 65 7.95 38.43 -7.36
C LYS A 65 9.29 37.81 -7.01
N GLU A 66 9.35 37.03 -5.93
CA GLU A 66 10.55 36.31 -5.53
C GLU A 66 10.88 35.19 -6.52
N ALA A 67 9.88 34.46 -7.02
CA ALA A 67 10.07 33.44 -8.06
C ALA A 67 10.72 34.04 -9.32
N ARG A 68 10.27 35.21 -9.79
CA ARG A 68 10.91 35.92 -10.92
C ARG A 68 12.36 36.33 -10.64
N ARG A 69 12.67 36.71 -9.40
CA ARG A 69 14.05 37.05 -8.99
C ARG A 69 14.95 35.81 -8.98
N LEU A 70 14.43 34.68 -8.50
CA LEU A 70 15.20 33.43 -8.37
C LEU A 70 15.34 32.68 -9.69
N PHE A 71 14.26 32.59 -10.47
CA PHE A 71 14.19 31.76 -11.67
C PHE A 71 14.47 32.58 -12.95
N GLY A 72 14.53 33.90 -12.87
CA GLY A 72 14.80 34.76 -14.02
C GLY A 72 13.69 34.72 -15.07
N THR A 73 14.05 34.38 -16.31
CA THR A 73 13.15 34.42 -17.47
C THR A 73 12.23 33.19 -17.58
N GLY A 74 12.45 32.13 -16.82
CA GLY A 74 11.57 30.97 -16.82
C GLY A 74 12.13 29.74 -16.12
N ALA A 75 11.34 28.66 -16.13
CA ALA A 75 11.74 27.34 -15.66
C ALA A 75 11.49 26.31 -16.77
N GLN A 76 12.35 25.31 -16.88
CA GLN A 76 12.20 24.22 -17.85
C GLN A 76 11.04 23.32 -17.44
N LEU A 77 10.07 23.14 -18.34
CA LEU A 77 8.88 22.34 -18.07
C LEU A 77 9.23 20.85 -18.09
N ILE A 78 8.80 20.15 -17.05
CA ILE A 78 8.71 18.69 -17.00
C ILE A 78 7.22 18.35 -17.05
N ASP A 79 6.77 17.85 -18.20
CA ASP A 79 5.37 17.65 -18.51
C ASP A 79 4.78 16.35 -17.93
N GLY A 80 3.46 16.32 -17.85
CA GLY A 80 2.67 15.16 -17.45
C GLY A 80 2.64 14.91 -15.93
N VAL A 81 2.18 13.71 -15.58
CA VAL A 81 1.97 13.31 -14.18
C VAL A 81 3.26 12.71 -13.64
N ASN A 82 3.78 13.33 -12.58
CA ASN A 82 5.00 12.90 -11.91
C ASN A 82 4.66 12.42 -10.49
N PHE A 83 5.20 11.27 -10.09
CA PHE A 83 5.16 10.81 -8.72
C PHE A 83 6.52 11.08 -8.07
N PHE A 84 6.59 12.05 -7.17
CA PHE A 84 7.82 12.43 -6.49
C PHE A 84 7.84 11.81 -5.09
N VAL A 85 8.79 10.91 -4.87
CA VAL A 85 8.99 10.18 -3.61
C VAL A 85 10.20 10.78 -2.87
N ASN A 86 9.93 11.37 -1.71
CA ASN A 86 10.95 11.92 -0.80
C ASN A 86 11.46 10.91 0.24
N ASP A 87 10.96 9.68 0.21
CA ASP A 87 11.31 8.66 1.20
C ASP A 87 12.77 8.19 1.03
N PRO A 88 13.49 7.93 2.14
CA PRO A 88 14.77 7.22 2.09
C PRO A 88 14.58 5.73 1.77
N PRO A 89 15.66 4.99 1.44
CA PRO A 89 15.59 3.57 1.10
C PRO A 89 15.00 2.65 2.19
N GLN A 90 14.99 3.09 3.45
CA GLN A 90 14.70 2.28 4.65
C GLN A 90 13.50 1.33 4.52
N PHE A 91 12.42 1.75 3.87
CA PHE A 91 11.20 0.94 3.71
C PHE A 91 10.92 0.52 2.27
N ILE A 92 11.52 1.19 1.29
CA ILE A 92 11.11 1.08 -0.13
C ILE A 92 11.42 -0.31 -0.71
N THR A 93 12.51 -0.95 -0.27
CA THR A 93 12.98 -2.26 -0.73
C THR A 93 12.08 -3.45 -0.37
N HIS A 94 10.92 -3.20 0.22
CA HIS A 94 10.08 -4.23 0.81
C HIS A 94 8.69 -4.23 0.18
N TYR A 95 8.27 -5.36 -0.39
CA TYR A 95 7.04 -5.48 -1.18
C TYR A 95 5.81 -4.87 -0.50
N TYR A 96 5.61 -5.13 0.79
CA TYR A 96 4.49 -4.55 1.55
C TYR A 96 4.55 -3.01 1.59
N HIS A 97 5.69 -2.43 1.98
CA HIS A 97 5.84 -0.98 2.08
C HIS A 97 5.79 -0.30 0.70
N TRP A 98 6.24 -1.01 -0.35
CA TRP A 98 6.08 -0.56 -1.72
C TRP A 98 4.61 -0.57 -2.15
N SER A 99 3.95 -1.73 -2.16
CA SER A 99 2.64 -1.88 -2.78
C SER A 99 1.46 -1.49 -1.90
N ALA A 100 1.51 -1.79 -0.60
CA ALA A 100 0.40 -1.53 0.34
C ALA A 100 0.55 -0.20 1.10
N GLU A 101 1.70 0.46 1.05
CA GLU A 101 1.87 1.81 1.60
C GLU A 101 2.15 2.85 0.50
N LEU A 102 3.29 2.77 -0.19
CA LEU A 102 3.70 3.82 -1.13
C LEU A 102 2.78 3.90 -2.36
N TRP A 103 2.61 2.78 -3.06
CA TRP A 103 1.77 2.68 -4.27
C TRP A 103 0.29 2.84 -3.95
N PHE A 104 -0.13 2.28 -2.81
CA PHE A 104 -1.48 2.39 -2.29
C PHE A 104 -1.86 3.85 -1.99
N GLY A 105 -1.00 4.56 -1.25
CA GLY A 105 -1.18 5.98 -0.92
C GLY A 105 -1.07 6.89 -2.14
N PHE A 106 -0.14 6.60 -3.05
CA PHE A 106 0.00 7.30 -4.34
C PHE A 106 -1.30 7.23 -5.12
N TRP A 107 -1.77 6.02 -5.41
CA TRP A 107 -2.94 5.85 -6.24
C TRP A 107 -4.20 6.34 -5.52
N ARG A 108 -4.34 6.14 -4.21
CA ARG A 108 -5.46 6.67 -3.45
C ARG A 108 -5.52 8.20 -3.49
N THR A 109 -4.37 8.85 -3.44
CA THR A 109 -4.26 10.31 -3.53
C THR A 109 -4.58 10.77 -4.95
N TYR A 110 -4.01 10.15 -5.98
CA TYR A 110 -4.23 10.57 -7.37
C TYR A 110 -5.66 10.32 -7.85
N SER A 111 -6.23 9.16 -7.52
CA SER A 111 -7.64 8.80 -7.79
C SER A 111 -8.65 9.73 -7.11
N SER A 112 -8.25 10.52 -6.12
CA SER A 112 -9.13 11.55 -5.54
C SER A 112 -9.55 12.64 -6.53
N LEU A 113 -8.80 12.79 -7.63
CA LEU A 113 -9.14 13.70 -8.73
C LEU A 113 -10.20 13.14 -9.68
N ASP A 114 -10.51 11.85 -9.60
CA ASP A 114 -11.56 11.19 -10.40
C ASP A 114 -12.52 10.41 -9.49
N PRO A 115 -13.57 11.05 -8.98
CA PRO A 115 -14.57 10.37 -8.17
C PRO A 115 -15.46 9.43 -8.99
N SER A 116 -15.32 9.40 -10.32
CA SER A 116 -16.19 8.65 -11.24
C SER A 116 -15.63 7.28 -11.65
N ILE A 117 -14.52 6.83 -11.04
CA ILE A 117 -13.92 5.51 -11.34
C ILE A 117 -14.98 4.40 -11.18
N SER A 118 -15.21 3.70 -12.28
CA SER A 118 -16.21 2.63 -12.41
C SER A 118 -15.77 1.32 -11.72
N ALA A 119 -16.71 0.39 -11.55
CA ALA A 119 -16.42 -0.94 -11.00
C ALA A 119 -15.48 -1.76 -11.91
N GLU A 120 -15.49 -1.47 -13.21
CA GLU A 120 -14.60 -2.03 -14.22
C GLU A 120 -13.19 -1.40 -14.17
N GLY A 121 -12.96 -0.39 -13.34
CA GLY A 121 -11.67 0.28 -13.21
C GLY A 121 -11.37 1.27 -14.34
N ASN A 122 -12.38 1.73 -15.08
CA ASN A 122 -12.19 2.83 -16.03
C ASN A 122 -12.02 4.15 -15.28
N THR A 123 -11.02 4.94 -15.68
CA THR A 123 -10.70 6.26 -15.15
C THR A 123 -10.36 7.23 -16.27
N THR A 124 -10.61 8.51 -16.05
CA THR A 124 -10.24 9.60 -16.97
C THR A 124 -8.86 10.19 -16.66
N LEU A 125 -8.21 9.74 -15.58
CA LEU A 125 -6.92 10.27 -15.15
C LEU A 125 -5.81 9.92 -16.15
N PRO A 126 -4.97 10.89 -16.54
CA PRO A 126 -3.79 10.63 -17.33
C PRO A 126 -2.85 9.62 -16.63
N SER A 127 -2.24 8.75 -17.43
CA SER A 127 -1.28 7.76 -16.95
C SER A 127 -0.02 8.41 -16.38
N LEU A 128 0.59 7.76 -15.38
CA LEU A 128 1.83 8.19 -14.76
C LEU A 128 2.97 8.21 -15.78
N ARG A 129 3.64 9.37 -15.92
CA ARG A 129 4.78 9.52 -16.84
C ARG A 129 6.09 9.14 -16.18
N ARG A 130 6.27 9.53 -14.92
CA ARG A 130 7.57 9.45 -14.24
C ARG A 130 7.42 9.24 -12.74
N ILE A 131 8.30 8.42 -12.19
CA ILE A 131 8.55 8.34 -10.75
C ILE A 131 9.93 8.96 -10.49
N ILE A 132 10.02 9.83 -9.49
CA ILE A 132 11.25 10.55 -9.14
C ILE A 132 11.60 10.19 -7.71
N PHE A 133 12.82 9.71 -7.49
CA PHE A 133 13.38 9.49 -6.16
C PHE A 133 14.60 10.38 -5.98
N ASN A 134 14.59 11.24 -4.98
CA ASN A 134 15.72 12.12 -4.65
C ASN A 134 16.66 11.53 -3.59
N HIS A 135 16.24 10.48 -2.87
CA HIS A 135 17.05 9.81 -1.83
C HIS A 135 17.39 8.34 -2.14
N LEU A 136 16.85 7.79 -3.22
CA LEU A 136 16.97 6.38 -3.59
C LEU A 136 17.79 6.21 -4.86
N ASP A 137 18.68 5.23 -4.90
CA ASP A 137 19.34 4.83 -6.14
C ASP A 137 18.56 3.74 -6.90
N ASN A 138 19.00 3.43 -8.11
CA ASN A 138 18.37 2.39 -8.92
C ASN A 138 18.52 0.98 -8.31
N ALA A 139 19.51 0.72 -7.46
CA ALA A 139 19.72 -0.61 -6.88
C ALA A 139 18.73 -0.91 -5.74
N HIS A 140 18.27 0.11 -5.01
CA HIS A 140 17.57 -0.05 -3.73
C HIS A 140 16.04 0.21 -3.78
N TRP A 141 15.39 0.04 -4.93
CA TRP A 141 13.92 0.07 -5.01
C TRP A 141 13.29 -1.32 -5.23
N ARG A 142 14.08 -2.29 -5.68
CA ARG A 142 13.65 -3.66 -5.95
C ARG A 142 13.54 -4.43 -4.63
N ASP A 143 12.52 -5.27 -4.52
CA ASP A 143 12.42 -6.22 -3.42
C ASP A 143 13.00 -7.58 -3.81
N TYR A 144 13.31 -8.41 -2.81
CA TYR A 144 13.95 -9.71 -3.05
C TYR A 144 13.06 -10.69 -3.85
N ALA A 145 11.73 -10.52 -3.85
CA ALA A 145 10.80 -11.35 -4.61
C ALA A 145 10.47 -10.73 -5.99
N SER A 146 11.06 -9.58 -6.31
CA SER A 146 10.84 -8.81 -7.53
C SER A 146 9.36 -8.54 -7.84
N MET A 147 8.56 -8.31 -6.79
CA MET A 147 7.14 -7.98 -6.85
C MET A 147 6.92 -6.48 -7.04
N SER A 148 7.75 -5.62 -6.45
CA SER A 148 7.75 -4.17 -6.67
C SER A 148 7.91 -3.87 -8.16
N GLU A 149 8.87 -4.52 -8.82
CA GLU A 149 9.09 -4.40 -10.26
C GLU A 149 7.87 -4.84 -11.07
N TRP A 150 7.26 -5.97 -10.69
CA TRP A 150 6.06 -6.46 -11.35
C TRP A 150 4.92 -5.44 -11.25
N VAL A 151 4.66 -4.93 -10.05
CA VAL A 151 3.58 -3.98 -9.79
C VAL A 151 3.77 -2.69 -10.57
N VAL A 152 4.98 -2.12 -10.58
CA VAL A 152 5.25 -0.88 -11.33
C VAL A 152 5.04 -1.09 -12.82
N ARG A 153 5.67 -2.14 -13.38
CA ARG A 153 5.67 -2.38 -14.82
C ARG A 153 4.33 -2.81 -15.37
N SER A 154 3.49 -3.44 -14.54
CA SER A 154 2.11 -3.78 -14.93
C SER A 154 1.14 -2.63 -14.71
N SER A 155 1.29 -1.83 -13.64
CA SER A 155 0.41 -0.69 -13.37
C SER A 155 0.58 0.43 -14.42
N PHE A 156 1.82 0.80 -14.74
CA PHE A 156 2.16 1.85 -15.71
C PHE A 156 3.35 1.42 -16.60
N PRO A 157 3.11 0.63 -17.67
CA PRO A 157 4.19 0.06 -18.49
C PRO A 157 5.14 1.09 -19.12
N SER A 158 4.64 2.30 -19.39
CA SER A 158 5.40 3.38 -20.03
C SER A 158 6.05 4.37 -19.06
N CYS A 159 5.95 4.16 -17.73
CA CYS A 159 6.54 5.11 -16.78
C CYS A 159 8.07 5.03 -16.78
N THR A 160 8.71 6.20 -16.75
CA THR A 160 10.15 6.31 -16.50
C THR A 160 10.42 6.45 -15.01
N MET A 161 11.64 6.11 -14.59
CA MET A 161 12.08 6.28 -13.21
C MET A 161 13.37 7.11 -13.21
N GLU A 162 13.40 8.14 -12.39
CA GLU A 162 14.57 8.97 -12.09
C GLU A 162 14.98 8.70 -10.64
N PHE A 163 16.27 8.57 -10.39
CA PHE A 163 16.85 8.23 -9.10
C PHE A 163 17.74 9.36 -8.58
N LYS A 164 18.37 9.14 -7.43
CA LYS A 164 19.20 10.14 -6.74
C LYS A 164 20.26 10.78 -7.63
N ALA A 165 20.89 10.02 -8.52
CA ALA A 165 21.87 10.55 -9.47
C ALA A 165 21.24 11.55 -10.46
N ASP A 166 20.07 11.23 -11.03
CA ASP A 166 19.33 12.15 -11.92
C ASP A 166 18.91 13.42 -11.17
N TRP A 167 18.56 13.29 -9.89
CA TRP A 167 18.25 14.43 -9.02
C TRP A 167 19.49 15.30 -8.78
N GLU A 168 20.64 14.70 -8.48
CA GLU A 168 21.93 15.38 -8.30
C GLU A 168 22.36 16.13 -9.57
N ASP A 169 22.16 15.54 -10.75
CA ASP A 169 22.41 16.21 -12.03
C ASP A 169 21.57 17.48 -12.16
N ARG A 170 20.28 17.44 -11.82
CA ARG A 170 19.41 18.64 -11.81
C ARG A 170 19.89 19.70 -10.83
N ILE A 171 20.42 19.30 -9.68
CA ILE A 171 21.02 20.23 -8.70
C ILE A 171 22.23 20.95 -9.34
N GLN A 172 23.14 20.18 -9.95
CA GLN A 172 24.37 20.69 -10.55
C GLN A 172 24.11 21.59 -11.76
N MET A 173 23.08 21.32 -12.54
CA MET A 173 22.66 22.17 -13.67
C MET A 173 22.29 23.59 -13.24
N ALA A 174 21.98 23.81 -11.96
CA ALA A 174 21.61 25.11 -11.40
C ALA A 174 20.58 25.88 -12.27
N THR A 175 19.64 25.13 -12.85
CA THR A 175 18.59 25.61 -13.76
C THR A 175 17.23 25.33 -13.11
N PRO A 176 16.28 26.29 -13.11
CA PRO A 176 14.95 26.04 -12.56
C PRO A 176 14.17 25.06 -13.43
N PHE A 177 13.53 24.07 -12.79
CA PHE A 177 12.57 23.17 -13.42
C PHE A 177 11.19 23.40 -12.82
N VAL A 178 10.14 23.19 -13.62
CA VAL A 178 8.74 23.20 -13.16
C VAL A 178 8.05 21.92 -13.61
N PHE A 179 7.48 21.18 -12.66
CA PHE A 179 6.69 19.99 -12.93
C PHE A 179 5.23 20.40 -13.15
N ASP A 180 4.65 20.01 -14.28
CA ASP A 180 3.27 20.37 -14.66
C ASP A 180 2.27 19.88 -13.61
N ARG A 181 2.28 18.56 -13.33
CA ARG A 181 1.56 17.95 -12.21
C ARG A 181 2.48 17.01 -11.46
N VAL A 182 2.50 17.16 -10.15
CA VAL A 182 3.24 16.27 -9.26
C VAL A 182 2.39 15.83 -8.09
N LEU A 183 2.45 14.54 -7.80
CA LEU A 183 2.02 13.98 -6.53
C LEU A 183 3.27 13.73 -5.71
N LEU A 184 3.39 14.42 -4.59
CA LEU A 184 4.50 14.30 -3.67
C LEU A 184 4.12 13.33 -2.56
N ALA A 185 4.93 12.30 -2.36
CA ALA A 185 4.90 11.41 -1.20
C ALA A 185 6.07 11.70 -0.26
N ASP A 186 5.75 11.85 1.01
CA ASP A 186 6.72 11.98 2.09
C ASP A 186 6.21 11.25 3.34
N ARG A 187 6.89 10.17 3.72
CA ARG A 187 6.57 9.34 4.88
C ARG A 187 6.65 10.12 6.17
N SER A 188 7.65 10.96 6.37
CA SER A 188 7.83 11.72 7.60
C SER A 188 6.68 12.69 7.84
N ALA A 189 6.28 13.42 6.80
CA ALA A 189 5.14 14.32 6.83
C ALA A 189 3.82 13.54 6.99
N ALA A 190 3.69 12.34 6.39
CA ALA A 190 2.51 11.48 6.57
C ALA A 190 2.33 11.04 8.03
N MET A 191 3.43 10.85 8.77
CA MET A 191 3.39 10.49 10.19
C MET A 191 2.72 11.54 11.07
N LEU A 192 2.69 12.81 10.65
CA LEU A 192 2.03 13.89 11.37
C LEU A 192 0.49 13.87 11.21
N SER A 193 -0.05 13.04 10.32
CA SER A 193 -1.50 12.96 10.11
C SER A 193 -2.22 12.25 11.25
N TYR A 194 -3.44 12.71 11.56
CA TYR A 194 -4.33 12.04 12.50
C TYR A 194 -4.56 10.56 12.16
N ASN A 195 -4.73 10.23 10.88
CA ASN A 195 -4.95 8.85 10.44
C ASN A 195 -3.69 7.99 10.65
N TYR A 196 -2.49 8.52 10.43
CA TYR A 196 -1.27 7.79 10.76
C TYR A 196 -1.18 7.52 12.26
N GLN A 197 -1.47 8.51 13.11
CA GLN A 197 -1.45 8.30 14.57
C GLN A 197 -2.43 7.22 15.02
N ARG A 198 -3.55 7.05 14.30
CA ARG A 198 -4.54 6.01 14.59
C ARG A 198 -4.17 4.63 14.04
N TYR A 199 -3.60 4.55 12.84
CA TYR A 199 -3.43 3.29 12.11
C TYR A 199 -1.97 2.89 11.87
N GLN A 200 -1.01 3.76 12.13
CA GLN A 200 0.43 3.59 11.88
C GLN A 200 0.79 3.26 10.42
N ARG A 201 -0.08 3.63 9.47
CA ARG A 201 0.10 3.42 8.02
C ARG A 201 0.20 4.75 7.30
N THR A 202 1.26 4.99 6.52
CA THR A 202 1.44 6.26 5.80
C THR A 202 0.30 6.52 4.80
N ALA A 203 -0.12 5.48 4.07
CA ALA A 203 -1.21 5.56 3.11
C ALA A 203 -2.55 5.96 3.74
N SER A 204 -2.73 5.77 5.05
CA SER A 204 -3.99 6.09 5.73
C SER A 204 -4.32 7.59 5.69
N ALA A 205 -3.31 8.45 5.61
CA ALA A 205 -3.49 9.89 5.45
C ALA A 205 -4.29 10.22 4.17
N ALA A 206 -4.00 9.54 3.05
CA ALA A 206 -4.66 9.76 1.76
C ALA A 206 -6.16 9.47 1.78
N PHE A 207 -6.65 8.61 2.70
CA PHE A 207 -8.07 8.28 2.81
C PHE A 207 -8.93 9.41 3.36
N GLY A 208 -8.31 10.50 3.86
CA GLY A 208 -9.04 11.74 4.15
C GLY A 208 -9.46 12.51 2.89
N LEU A 209 -9.01 12.14 1.69
CA LEU A 209 -9.41 12.77 0.43
C LEU A 209 -10.72 12.16 -0.09
N PRO A 210 -11.50 12.86 -0.94
CA PRO A 210 -12.60 12.25 -1.66
C PRO A 210 -12.10 11.13 -2.59
N GLY A 211 -13.00 10.28 -3.09
CA GLY A 211 -12.64 9.24 -4.07
C GLY A 211 -13.78 8.25 -4.29
N SER A 212 -13.71 7.53 -5.40
CA SER A 212 -14.62 6.41 -5.70
C SER A 212 -14.41 5.25 -4.73
N VAL A 213 -15.46 4.47 -4.47
CA VAL A 213 -15.32 3.16 -3.78
C VAL A 213 -14.51 2.16 -4.61
N ASN A 214 -14.47 2.33 -5.94
CA ASN A 214 -13.73 1.48 -6.87
C ASN A 214 -12.31 1.99 -7.14
N TRP A 215 -11.81 2.92 -6.32
CA TRP A 215 -10.55 3.62 -6.55
C TRP A 215 -9.38 2.68 -6.87
N TRP A 216 -9.29 1.48 -6.28
CA TRP A 216 -8.18 0.54 -6.52
C TRP A 216 -8.31 -0.30 -7.80
N MET A 217 -9.51 -0.42 -8.38
CA MET A 217 -9.78 -1.29 -9.52
C MET A 217 -8.88 -1.03 -10.75
N PRO A 218 -8.55 0.22 -11.12
CA PRO A 218 -7.65 0.48 -12.25
C PRO A 218 -6.27 -0.18 -12.06
N ILE A 219 -5.67 -0.06 -10.87
CA ILE A 219 -4.37 -0.68 -10.55
C ILE A 219 -4.49 -2.20 -10.49
N ARG A 220 -5.49 -2.71 -9.76
CA ARG A 220 -5.74 -4.15 -9.67
C ARG A 220 -5.88 -4.78 -11.06
N ASN A 221 -6.72 -4.20 -11.91
CA ASN A 221 -7.06 -4.75 -13.21
C ASN A 221 -5.83 -4.79 -14.12
N ASN A 222 -5.04 -3.72 -14.18
CA ASN A 222 -3.79 -3.72 -14.94
C ASN A 222 -2.82 -4.82 -14.47
N VAL A 223 -2.65 -4.98 -13.15
CA VAL A 223 -1.73 -5.97 -12.56
C VAL A 223 -2.16 -7.40 -12.86
N ILE A 224 -3.45 -7.73 -12.70
CA ILE A 224 -3.95 -9.09 -12.94
C ILE A 224 -4.08 -9.41 -14.44
N GLN A 225 -4.40 -8.42 -15.29
CA GLN A 225 -4.41 -8.58 -16.74
C GLN A 225 -3.01 -8.85 -17.28
N PHE A 226 -1.99 -8.19 -16.72
CA PHE A 226 -0.60 -8.49 -17.05
C PHE A 226 -0.20 -9.92 -16.65
N ALA A 227 -0.83 -10.48 -15.61
CA ALA A 227 -0.72 -11.90 -15.27
C ALA A 227 -1.62 -12.81 -16.14
N GLY A 228 -2.33 -12.28 -17.14
CA GLY A 228 -3.17 -13.02 -18.09
C GLY A 228 -4.55 -13.39 -17.57
N LEU A 229 -5.10 -12.61 -16.63
CA LEU A 229 -6.47 -12.80 -16.12
C LEU A 229 -7.43 -11.72 -16.62
N ASP A 230 -8.72 -12.08 -16.67
CA ASP A 230 -9.79 -11.12 -16.91
C ASP A 230 -10.07 -10.27 -15.64
N PRO A 231 -10.33 -8.95 -15.77
CA PRO A 231 -10.69 -8.06 -14.65
C PRO A 231 -11.87 -8.53 -13.77
N SER A 232 -12.78 -9.32 -14.35
CA SER A 232 -13.96 -9.85 -13.66
C SER A 232 -13.63 -10.94 -12.64
N VAL A 233 -12.47 -11.59 -12.74
CA VAL A 233 -12.04 -12.69 -11.86
C VAL A 233 -12.12 -12.27 -10.39
N GLY A 234 -12.71 -13.14 -9.57
CA GLY A 234 -12.93 -12.94 -8.13
C GLY A 234 -14.15 -12.09 -7.77
N GLY A 235 -14.87 -11.52 -8.74
CA GLY A 235 -15.98 -10.60 -8.48
C GLY A 235 -17.32 -11.25 -8.18
N GLY A 236 -17.52 -12.51 -8.58
CA GLY A 236 -18.80 -13.20 -8.42
C GLY A 236 -19.00 -13.83 -7.05
N THR A 237 -20.23 -13.80 -6.55
CA THR A 237 -20.66 -14.61 -5.39
C THR A 237 -21.19 -15.99 -5.80
N SER A 238 -21.49 -16.20 -7.08
CA SER A 238 -21.98 -17.48 -7.62
C SER A 238 -20.86 -18.45 -8.04
N THR A 239 -19.63 -17.97 -8.17
CA THR A 239 -18.48 -18.82 -8.50
C THR A 239 -18.03 -19.62 -7.28
N LYS A 240 -17.49 -20.82 -7.54
CA LYS A 240 -16.85 -21.68 -6.55
C LYS A 240 -15.89 -20.86 -5.66
N PRO A 241 -16.12 -20.77 -4.34
CA PRO A 241 -15.25 -20.05 -3.43
C PRO A 241 -13.83 -20.61 -3.44
N VAL A 242 -12.85 -19.70 -3.28
CA VAL A 242 -11.44 -20.05 -3.20
C VAL A 242 -10.88 -19.62 -1.84
N ILE A 243 -10.43 -20.59 -1.06
CA ILE A 243 -9.69 -20.38 0.19
C ILE A 243 -8.20 -20.56 -0.09
N THR A 244 -7.41 -19.57 0.28
CA THR A 244 -5.95 -19.59 0.12
C THR A 244 -5.29 -19.39 1.47
N TYR A 245 -4.61 -20.42 1.96
CA TYR A 245 -3.73 -20.35 3.11
C TYR A 245 -2.27 -20.20 2.66
N ILE A 246 -1.68 -19.05 2.95
CA ILE A 246 -0.25 -18.80 2.75
C ILE A 246 0.51 -19.34 3.97
N SER A 247 1.01 -20.55 3.82
CA SER A 247 1.87 -21.19 4.80
C SER A 247 3.23 -20.50 4.86
N ARG A 248 3.75 -20.39 6.09
CA ARG A 248 5.10 -19.89 6.37
C ARG A 248 6.00 -20.94 6.99
N GLN A 249 5.58 -22.20 7.03
CA GLN A 249 6.31 -23.25 7.76
C GLN A 249 7.74 -23.50 7.23
N LYS A 250 8.06 -23.04 6.02
CA LYS A 250 9.40 -23.12 5.42
C LYS A 250 10.23 -21.83 5.51
N TRP A 251 9.64 -20.72 5.98
CA TRP A 251 10.27 -19.39 5.94
C TRP A 251 11.28 -19.13 7.08
N GLY A 252 11.17 -19.85 8.20
CA GLY A 252 12.09 -19.75 9.35
C GLY A 252 11.79 -18.64 10.37
N ARG A 253 10.79 -17.79 10.13
CA ARG A 253 10.23 -16.82 11.11
C ARG A 253 8.73 -16.69 10.94
N ARG A 254 7.99 -16.32 12.00
CA ARG A 254 6.52 -16.12 11.96
C ARG A 254 5.80 -17.37 11.47
N MET A 255 6.01 -18.46 12.20
CA MET A 255 5.46 -19.79 11.90
C MET A 255 4.39 -20.15 12.93
N LEU A 256 3.39 -20.91 12.48
CA LEU A 256 2.49 -21.58 13.40
C LEU A 256 3.25 -22.69 14.14
N LYS A 257 2.73 -23.08 15.29
CA LYS A 257 3.12 -24.35 15.91
C LYS A 257 2.90 -25.50 14.91
N PRO A 258 3.84 -26.44 14.76
CA PRO A 258 3.72 -27.53 13.77
C PRO A 258 2.40 -28.30 13.87
N GLU A 259 1.97 -28.65 15.09
CA GLU A 259 0.74 -29.37 15.36
C GLU A 259 -0.51 -28.57 15.00
N ASP A 260 -0.52 -27.26 15.28
CA ASP A 260 -1.64 -26.38 14.94
C ASP A 260 -1.70 -26.15 13.41
N HIS A 261 -0.54 -26.07 12.75
CA HIS A 261 -0.45 -26.02 11.30
C HIS A 261 -1.04 -27.27 10.65
N GLU A 262 -0.64 -28.46 11.09
CA GLU A 262 -1.15 -29.73 10.57
C GLU A 262 -2.67 -29.82 10.74
N ARG A 263 -3.18 -29.48 11.93
CA ARG A 263 -4.63 -29.44 12.20
C ARG A 263 -5.36 -28.44 11.31
N LEU A 264 -4.80 -27.26 11.06
CA LEU A 264 -5.38 -26.27 10.16
C LEU A 264 -5.44 -26.81 8.72
N VAL A 265 -4.36 -27.42 8.24
CA VAL A 265 -4.31 -28.05 6.92
C VAL A 265 -5.40 -29.11 6.79
N ASP A 266 -5.52 -30.01 7.76
CA ASP A 266 -6.52 -31.07 7.76
C ASP A 266 -7.94 -30.51 7.72
N LYS A 267 -8.24 -29.52 8.57
CA LYS A 267 -9.55 -28.87 8.61
C LYS A 267 -9.91 -28.16 7.31
N LEU A 268 -8.96 -27.47 6.68
CA LEU A 268 -9.20 -26.84 5.38
C LEU A 268 -9.46 -27.89 4.28
N ARG A 269 -8.77 -29.03 4.30
CA ARG A 269 -9.02 -30.15 3.38
C ARG A 269 -10.35 -30.87 3.65
N GLU A 270 -10.84 -30.87 4.89
CA GLU A 270 -12.21 -31.30 5.19
C GLU A 270 -13.24 -30.38 4.53
N LEU A 271 -13.08 -29.07 4.62
CA LEU A 271 -13.97 -28.10 3.96
C LEU A 271 -14.01 -28.27 2.43
N GLU A 272 -12.84 -28.50 1.82
CA GLU A 272 -12.72 -28.78 0.38
C GLU A 272 -13.60 -29.97 -0.04
N ARG A 273 -13.55 -31.06 0.72
CA ARG A 273 -14.34 -32.28 0.46
C ARG A 273 -15.83 -32.10 0.75
N GLN A 274 -16.18 -31.29 1.74
CA GLN A 274 -17.57 -31.14 2.20
C GLN A 274 -18.39 -30.18 1.32
N TYR A 275 -17.79 -29.08 0.86
CA TYR A 275 -18.52 -27.97 0.22
C TYR A 275 -18.17 -27.73 -1.25
N ASP A 276 -17.33 -28.58 -1.86
CA ASP A 276 -16.79 -28.38 -3.21
C ASP A 276 -16.15 -26.99 -3.39
N TRP A 277 -15.43 -26.50 -2.37
CA TRP A 277 -14.63 -25.26 -2.44
C TRP A 277 -13.23 -25.55 -2.96
N GLU A 278 -12.57 -24.55 -3.54
CA GLU A 278 -11.15 -24.66 -3.91
C GLU A 278 -10.30 -24.29 -2.69
N VAL A 279 -9.40 -25.18 -2.26
CA VAL A 279 -8.50 -24.93 -1.12
C VAL A 279 -7.04 -25.02 -1.55
N ASN A 280 -6.35 -23.88 -1.45
CA ASN A 280 -4.94 -23.74 -1.80
C ASN A 280 -4.12 -23.55 -0.53
N ILE A 281 -3.20 -24.48 -0.28
CA ILE A 281 -2.24 -24.40 0.83
C ILE A 281 -0.86 -24.25 0.19
N VAL A 282 -0.30 -23.05 0.27
CA VAL A 282 0.85 -22.67 -0.55
C VAL A 282 1.95 -22.04 0.30
N ASN A 283 3.20 -22.26 -0.08
CA ASN A 283 4.30 -21.39 0.33
C ASN A 283 4.55 -20.44 -0.84
N ALA A 284 4.40 -19.13 -0.62
CA ALA A 284 4.54 -18.16 -1.71
C ALA A 284 5.94 -18.17 -2.36
N GLU A 285 6.98 -18.56 -1.61
CA GLU A 285 8.36 -18.71 -2.10
C GLU A 285 8.54 -19.84 -3.13
N ASP A 286 7.65 -20.84 -3.11
CA ASP A 286 7.63 -21.94 -4.07
C ASP A 286 6.91 -21.55 -5.38
N MET A 287 6.34 -20.34 -5.46
CA MET A 287 5.50 -19.88 -6.57
C MET A 287 6.14 -18.75 -7.34
N SER A 288 5.99 -18.77 -8.66
CA SER A 288 6.29 -17.61 -9.50
C SER A 288 5.36 -16.43 -9.19
N ARG A 289 5.82 -15.22 -9.52
CA ARG A 289 5.02 -13.98 -9.37
C ARG A 289 3.67 -14.07 -10.08
N VAL A 290 3.64 -14.65 -11.28
CA VAL A 290 2.40 -14.85 -12.06
C VAL A 290 1.43 -15.75 -11.31
N GLU A 291 1.92 -16.87 -10.75
CA GLU A 291 1.08 -17.79 -9.98
C GLU A 291 0.54 -17.14 -8.71
N GLN A 292 1.37 -16.37 -7.99
CA GLN A 292 0.95 -15.63 -6.80
C GLN A 292 -0.17 -14.63 -7.13
N ILE A 293 0.01 -13.80 -8.17
CA ILE A 293 -1.01 -12.83 -8.61
C ILE A 293 -2.29 -13.55 -9.05
N ARG A 294 -2.17 -14.64 -9.82
CA ARG A 294 -3.34 -15.38 -10.32
C ARG A 294 -4.15 -16.00 -9.19
N LEU A 295 -3.48 -16.61 -8.23
CA LEU A 295 -4.12 -17.20 -7.06
C LEU A 295 -4.79 -16.11 -6.21
N ALA A 296 -4.08 -15.02 -5.93
CA ALA A 296 -4.62 -13.90 -5.17
C ALA A 296 -5.86 -13.28 -5.83
N ALA A 297 -5.84 -13.12 -7.16
CA ALA A 297 -6.94 -12.50 -7.91
C ALA A 297 -8.26 -13.27 -7.82
N ARG A 298 -8.21 -14.60 -7.73
CA ARG A 298 -9.39 -15.48 -7.60
C ARG A 298 -9.75 -15.80 -6.15
N THR A 299 -8.88 -15.48 -5.19
CA THR A 299 -9.07 -15.80 -3.77
C THR A 299 -10.29 -15.07 -3.21
N THR A 300 -11.14 -15.81 -2.48
CA THR A 300 -12.27 -15.28 -1.70
C THR A 300 -11.88 -15.10 -0.23
N ILE A 301 -11.27 -16.12 0.38
CA ILE A 301 -10.71 -16.02 1.74
C ILE A 301 -9.20 -16.20 1.65
N LEU A 302 -8.45 -15.15 2.02
CA LEU A 302 -7.00 -15.21 2.17
C LEU A 302 -6.64 -15.35 3.64
N MET A 303 -5.77 -16.28 3.99
CA MET A 303 -5.35 -16.45 5.38
C MET A 303 -3.86 -16.75 5.53
N GLY A 304 -3.33 -16.42 6.70
CA GLY A 304 -1.94 -16.71 7.04
C GLY A 304 -1.49 -16.02 8.32
N VAL A 305 -0.30 -16.40 8.77
CA VAL A 305 0.37 -15.68 9.86
C VAL A 305 0.70 -14.26 9.40
N HIS A 306 0.60 -13.29 10.32
CA HIS A 306 0.95 -11.90 10.05
C HIS A 306 2.29 -11.76 9.30
N GLY A 307 2.34 -10.74 8.44
CA GLY A 307 3.51 -10.42 7.62
C GLY A 307 3.30 -10.56 6.12
N ASN A 308 4.40 -10.36 5.39
CA ASN A 308 4.44 -10.04 3.95
C ASN A 308 3.58 -10.89 3.02
N GLY A 309 3.35 -12.17 3.36
CA GLY A 309 2.55 -13.07 2.54
C GLY A 309 1.16 -12.52 2.26
N LEU A 310 0.55 -11.81 3.23
CA LEU A 310 -0.80 -11.27 3.09
C LEU A 310 -0.88 -10.02 2.19
N THR A 311 0.24 -9.48 1.70
CA THR A 311 0.25 -8.35 0.74
C THR A 311 -0.51 -8.70 -0.55
N SER A 312 -0.61 -10.00 -0.87
CA SER A 312 -1.43 -10.52 -1.96
C SER A 312 -2.91 -10.11 -1.89
N LEU A 313 -3.42 -9.69 -0.72
CA LEU A 313 -4.79 -9.18 -0.58
C LEU A 313 -5.10 -8.02 -1.53
N LEU A 314 -4.08 -7.26 -1.95
CA LEU A 314 -4.22 -6.16 -2.91
C LEU A 314 -4.83 -6.59 -4.25
N TRP A 315 -4.71 -7.87 -4.60
CA TRP A 315 -5.16 -8.38 -5.90
C TRP A 315 -6.50 -9.08 -5.83
N MET A 316 -7.03 -9.34 -4.63
CA MET A 316 -8.38 -9.87 -4.45
C MET A 316 -9.42 -8.87 -4.98
N LYS A 317 -10.55 -9.36 -5.48
CA LYS A 317 -11.69 -8.49 -5.80
C LYS A 317 -12.59 -8.39 -4.57
N PRO A 318 -12.86 -7.19 -4.06
CA PRO A 318 -13.79 -7.03 -2.95
C PRO A 318 -15.20 -7.45 -3.35
N ASN A 319 -15.82 -8.29 -2.52
CA ASN A 319 -17.22 -8.70 -2.59
C ASN A 319 -17.70 -9.03 -1.15
N PRO A 320 -19.01 -9.27 -0.91
CA PRO A 320 -19.52 -9.50 0.44
C PRO A 320 -18.89 -10.67 1.20
N ARG A 321 -18.27 -11.65 0.51
CA ARG A 321 -17.58 -12.81 1.08
C ARG A 321 -16.07 -12.61 1.20
N SER A 322 -15.49 -11.61 0.53
CA SER A 322 -14.05 -11.37 0.51
C SER A 322 -13.52 -11.09 1.91
N THR A 323 -12.66 -11.98 2.39
CA THR A 323 -12.20 -11.99 3.79
C THR A 323 -10.68 -12.22 3.87
N VAL A 324 -10.01 -11.50 4.77
CA VAL A 324 -8.62 -11.73 5.14
C VAL A 324 -8.56 -12.20 6.59
N MET A 325 -7.97 -13.37 6.84
CA MET A 325 -7.81 -13.94 8.18
C MET A 325 -6.33 -13.97 8.57
N GLU A 326 -5.97 -13.21 9.59
CA GLU A 326 -4.58 -13.00 10.00
C GLU A 326 -4.32 -13.63 11.36
N PHE A 327 -3.29 -14.48 11.44
CA PHE A 327 -2.96 -15.20 12.67
C PHE A 327 -1.83 -14.48 13.41
N PHE A 328 -2.10 -14.11 14.66
CA PHE A 328 -1.16 -13.42 15.53
C PHE A 328 -0.78 -14.26 16.72
N TYR A 329 0.42 -14.02 17.27
CA TYR A 329 0.71 -14.46 18.62
C TYR A 329 -0.28 -13.79 19.59
N PRO A 330 -0.86 -14.50 20.57
CA PRO A 330 -1.85 -13.94 21.49
C PRO A 330 -1.42 -12.61 22.09
N GLN A 331 -2.35 -11.66 22.21
CA GLN A 331 -2.14 -10.25 22.61
C GLN A 331 -1.35 -9.39 21.60
N GLY A 332 -0.79 -9.99 20.56
CA GLY A 332 -0.11 -9.29 19.50
C GLY A 332 -1.07 -8.74 18.44
N PHE A 333 -0.86 -7.51 17.99
CA PHE A 333 -1.64 -6.94 16.90
C PHE A 333 -0.88 -5.85 16.15
N ALA A 334 -1.10 -5.77 14.84
CA ALA A 334 -0.64 -4.67 14.01
C ALA A 334 -1.66 -4.36 12.91
N HIS A 335 -1.76 -3.10 12.51
CA HIS A 335 -2.74 -2.64 11.52
C HIS A 335 -2.43 -3.01 10.06
N ASP A 336 -1.30 -3.65 9.78
CA ASP A 336 -0.75 -3.78 8.42
C ASP A 336 -1.77 -4.30 7.40
N TYR A 337 -2.28 -5.52 7.60
CA TYR A 337 -3.26 -6.11 6.69
C TYR A 337 -4.71 -5.82 7.08
N GLU A 338 -4.98 -5.54 8.36
CA GLU A 338 -6.30 -5.07 8.80
C GLU A 338 -6.70 -3.79 8.07
N TYR A 339 -5.87 -2.74 8.17
CA TYR A 339 -6.17 -1.45 7.57
C TYR A 339 -6.31 -1.58 6.06
N THR A 340 -5.38 -2.31 5.43
CA THR A 340 -5.34 -2.47 3.97
C THR A 340 -6.57 -3.24 3.46
N ALA A 341 -6.97 -4.32 4.13
CA ALA A 341 -8.17 -5.08 3.76
C ALA A 341 -9.43 -4.23 3.88
N ARG A 342 -9.60 -3.53 5.01
CA ARG A 342 -10.75 -2.66 5.24
C ARG A 342 -10.80 -1.48 4.28
N ALA A 343 -9.66 -0.90 3.95
CA ALA A 343 -9.54 0.19 2.97
C ALA A 343 -9.94 -0.23 1.55
N LEU A 344 -9.83 -1.52 1.23
CA LEU A 344 -10.32 -2.11 -0.02
C LEU A 344 -11.78 -2.59 0.05
N GLY A 345 -12.46 -2.44 1.19
CA GLY A 345 -13.84 -2.91 1.36
C GLY A 345 -13.96 -4.42 1.61
N MET A 346 -12.88 -5.07 2.05
CA MET A 346 -12.90 -6.47 2.51
C MET A 346 -13.04 -6.54 4.03
N VAL A 347 -13.51 -7.68 4.53
CA VAL A 347 -13.56 -7.94 5.98
C VAL A 347 -12.24 -8.54 6.43
N HIS A 348 -11.70 -8.06 7.55
CA HIS A 348 -10.51 -8.63 8.18
C HIS A 348 -10.88 -9.29 9.50
N TYR A 349 -10.27 -10.43 9.80
CA TYR A 349 -10.31 -11.07 11.10
C TYR A 349 -8.89 -11.33 11.58
N GLY A 350 -8.56 -10.85 12.78
CA GLY A 350 -7.35 -11.24 13.48
C GLY A 350 -7.65 -12.39 14.45
N PHE A 351 -6.71 -13.32 14.60
CA PHE A 351 -6.85 -14.48 15.49
C PHE A 351 -5.77 -14.48 16.58
N TRP A 352 -6.20 -14.79 17.79
CA TRP A 352 -5.39 -15.19 18.94
C TRP A 352 -5.80 -16.60 19.35
N ASN A 353 -5.16 -17.61 18.78
CA ASN A 353 -5.53 -19.01 18.97
C ASN A 353 -7.00 -19.30 18.62
N SER A 354 -7.88 -19.43 19.63
CA SER A 354 -9.31 -19.74 19.51
C SER A 354 -10.21 -18.50 19.55
N GLU A 355 -9.65 -17.34 19.87
CA GLU A 355 -10.36 -16.07 19.85
C GLU A 355 -10.07 -15.33 18.54
N HIS A 356 -11.06 -14.64 18.01
CA HIS A 356 -10.90 -13.77 16.85
C HIS A 356 -11.55 -12.42 17.09
N PHE A 357 -11.04 -11.40 16.41
CA PHE A 357 -11.50 -10.02 16.50
C PHE A 357 -11.59 -9.40 15.11
N THR A 358 -12.43 -8.39 14.98
CA THR A 358 -12.64 -7.64 13.72
C THR A 358 -13.04 -6.21 14.03
N SER A 359 -12.95 -5.33 13.03
CA SER A 359 -13.40 -3.94 13.16
C SER A 359 -14.91 -3.89 13.44
N PRO A 360 -15.40 -3.03 14.35
CA PRO A 360 -14.67 -1.95 15.06
C PRO A 360 -13.99 -2.38 16.36
N ALA A 361 -14.10 -3.65 16.78
CA ALA A 361 -13.56 -4.18 18.04
C ALA A 361 -12.11 -4.68 17.89
N LEU A 362 -11.21 -3.78 17.46
CA LEU A 362 -9.79 -4.11 17.28
C LEU A 362 -9.00 -3.94 18.59
N PRO A 363 -8.04 -4.83 18.89
CA PRO A 363 -7.04 -4.60 19.92
C PRO A 363 -6.18 -3.35 19.64
N LEU A 364 -5.49 -2.86 20.66
CA LEU A 364 -4.44 -1.87 20.46
C LEU A 364 -3.20 -2.54 19.82
N PRO A 365 -2.50 -1.87 18.89
CA PRO A 365 -1.26 -2.40 18.33
C PRO A 365 -0.24 -2.71 19.42
N GLN A 366 0.27 -3.93 19.42
CA GLN A 366 1.22 -4.42 20.42
C GLN A 366 2.12 -5.49 19.82
N TYR A 367 3.44 -5.31 19.97
CA TYR A 367 4.47 -6.24 19.54
C TYR A 367 4.99 -7.03 20.74
N VAL A 368 4.23 -8.06 21.15
CA VAL A 368 4.56 -8.90 22.32
C VAL A 368 5.75 -9.84 22.06
N ASP A 369 6.31 -10.38 23.13
CA ASP A 369 7.29 -11.48 23.03
C ASP A 369 6.67 -12.66 22.28
N GLY A 370 7.38 -13.17 21.29
CA GLY A 370 6.86 -14.22 20.40
C GLY A 370 6.07 -13.70 19.20
N PHE A 371 5.78 -12.39 19.09
CA PHE A 371 5.09 -11.81 17.92
C PHE A 371 5.80 -12.20 16.62
N GLN A 372 7.13 -12.08 16.55
CA GLN A 372 7.91 -12.48 15.37
C GLN A 372 8.37 -13.96 15.41
N GLY A 373 7.89 -14.75 16.38
CA GLY A 373 8.38 -16.09 16.71
C GLY A 373 7.86 -17.21 15.81
N ASN A 374 8.22 -18.46 16.16
CA ASN A 374 7.93 -19.67 15.37
C ASN A 374 6.94 -20.63 16.04
N SER A 375 6.13 -20.11 16.95
CA SER A 375 5.20 -20.91 17.75
C SER A 375 3.88 -20.18 17.96
N ILE A 376 3.37 -19.57 16.89
CA ILE A 376 2.09 -18.88 16.90
C ILE A 376 0.97 -19.94 16.98
N PRO A 377 0.13 -19.92 18.03
CA PRO A 377 -0.95 -20.88 18.17
C PRO A 377 -2.15 -20.51 17.28
N ILE A 378 -2.86 -21.53 16.79
CA ILE A 378 -4.12 -21.33 16.07
C ILE A 378 -5.09 -22.49 16.34
N ASP A 379 -6.37 -22.16 16.60
CA ASP A 379 -7.42 -23.16 16.69
C ASP A 379 -8.08 -23.36 15.30
N ALA A 380 -7.75 -24.48 14.68
CA ALA A 380 -8.21 -24.84 13.34
C ALA A 380 -9.74 -24.96 13.23
N ASP A 381 -10.43 -25.39 14.29
CA ASP A 381 -11.88 -25.57 14.27
C ASP A 381 -12.60 -24.22 14.25
N VAL A 382 -12.07 -23.22 14.96
CA VAL A 382 -12.61 -21.84 14.93
C VAL A 382 -12.40 -21.21 13.55
N VAL A 383 -11.20 -21.35 12.96
CA VAL A 383 -10.91 -20.83 11.62
C VAL A 383 -11.83 -21.47 10.57
N ALA A 384 -12.00 -22.78 10.61
CA ALA A 384 -12.85 -23.51 9.67
C ALA A 384 -14.31 -23.11 9.78
N ARG A 385 -14.84 -22.98 11.00
CA ARG A 385 -16.21 -22.48 11.24
C ARG A 385 -16.41 -21.08 10.67
N LEU A 386 -15.46 -20.16 10.90
CA LEU A 386 -15.57 -18.81 10.35
C LEU A 386 -15.49 -18.81 8.81
N CYS A 387 -14.70 -19.70 8.21
CA CYS A 387 -14.70 -19.85 6.74
C CYS A 387 -16.09 -20.24 6.23
N VAL A 388 -16.75 -21.19 6.89
CA VAL A 388 -18.13 -21.58 6.54
C VAL A 388 -19.06 -20.40 6.68
N GLU A 389 -19.11 -19.76 7.85
CA GLU A 389 -19.95 -18.59 8.11
C GLU A 389 -19.78 -17.54 7.00
N ARG A 390 -18.54 -17.16 6.66
CA ARG A 390 -18.26 -16.14 5.64
C ARG A 390 -18.66 -16.53 4.22
N LEU A 391 -18.56 -17.81 3.88
CA LEU A 391 -18.87 -18.29 2.53
C LEU A 391 -20.35 -18.61 2.34
N THR A 392 -21.11 -18.81 3.41
CA THR A 392 -22.56 -19.08 3.38
C THR A 392 -23.43 -17.84 3.57
N LEU A 393 -22.87 -16.65 3.84
CA LEU A 393 -23.63 -15.39 4.04
C LEU A 393 -24.63 -15.01 2.93
N VAL A 394 -24.52 -15.60 1.74
CA VAL A 394 -25.43 -15.32 0.62
C VAL A 394 -26.64 -16.26 0.62
N SER A 395 -26.57 -17.45 1.23
CA SER A 395 -27.73 -18.36 1.26
C SER A 395 -28.86 -17.88 2.16
N GLU A 396 -28.60 -16.94 3.08
CA GLU A 396 -29.60 -16.44 4.04
C GLU A 396 -30.31 -15.15 3.59
N LEU A 397 -29.91 -14.56 2.47
CA LEU A 397 -30.54 -13.34 1.91
C LEU A 397 -31.44 -13.62 0.70
N ASP A 398 -31.41 -14.85 0.18
CA ASP A 398 -32.23 -15.33 -0.94
C ASP A 398 -33.35 -16.31 -0.49
N ASP A 399 -33.51 -16.52 0.83
CA ASP A 399 -34.67 -17.15 1.50
C ASP A 399 -35.46 -16.08 2.29
#